data_AF-A0A9D1NPB9-F1
#
_entry.id   AF-A0A9D1NPB9-F1
#
_cell.length_a   1.000
_cell.length_b   1.000
_cell.length_c   1.000
_cell.angle_alpha   90.00
_cell.angle_beta   90.00
_cell.angle_gamma   90.00
#
_symmetry.space_group_name_H-M   'P 1'
#
loop_
_entity.id
_entity.type
_entity.pdbx_description
1 polymer ?
#
loop_
_entity_poly.entity_id
_entity_poly.type
_entity_poly.pdbx_seq_one_letter_code
_entity_poly.pdbx_strand_id
1 'polypeptide(L)'
;MKKTYILKKAMAAIASAALALSAFSFSAMPALKAKTQQELLEEQLEENKARQEELESKISSARNDISRQKEYQESIDEQIAATEEYIRTLTQLIADYDLQIEELDGSILEKEADIEATQAQIDEEELEIAHNISIYEKQLRAMYISGNDSVASVILGANSFFDMLMKLEMVKRVADANNDFIDHLVD
;
A
#
# COMPACT_ATOMS: atom_id res chain seq x y z
N MET A 1 62.50 -65.66 -91.35
CA MET A 1 61.49 -66.10 -92.35
C MET A 1 60.32 -66.79 -91.64
N LYS A 2 59.10 -66.56 -92.12
CA LYS A 2 57.79 -67.11 -91.69
C LYS A 2 57.15 -66.61 -90.37
N LYS A 3 57.80 -66.60 -89.19
CA LYS A 3 57.10 -66.22 -87.93
C LYS A 3 56.79 -64.72 -87.79
N THR A 4 57.68 -63.84 -88.21
CA THR A 4 57.49 -62.37 -88.12
C THR A 4 56.53 -61.79 -89.17
N TYR A 5 56.18 -62.55 -90.21
CA TYR A 5 55.25 -62.13 -91.27
C TYR A 5 53.79 -62.41 -90.92
N ILE A 6 53.54 -63.48 -90.15
CA ILE A 6 52.19 -63.87 -89.69
C ILE A 6 51.71 -62.91 -88.59
N LEU A 7 52.60 -62.49 -87.68
CA LEU A 7 52.30 -61.49 -86.64
C LEU A 7 51.94 -60.11 -87.21
N LYS A 8 52.61 -59.68 -88.29
CA LYS A 8 52.30 -58.38 -88.94
C LYS A 8 50.95 -58.41 -89.68
N LYS A 9 50.54 -59.55 -90.26
CA LYS A 9 49.21 -59.73 -90.87
C LYS A 9 48.09 -59.79 -89.82
N ALA A 10 48.34 -60.40 -88.66
CA ALA A 10 47.38 -60.45 -87.56
C ALA A 10 47.13 -59.06 -86.93
N MET A 11 48.20 -58.26 -86.73
CA MET A 11 48.09 -56.88 -86.24
C MET A 11 47.33 -55.96 -87.20
N ALA A 12 47.54 -56.11 -88.52
CA ALA A 12 46.82 -55.32 -89.52
C ALA A 12 45.32 -55.65 -89.59
N ALA A 13 44.95 -56.92 -89.39
CA ALA A 13 43.55 -57.36 -89.38
C ALA A 13 42.78 -56.89 -88.13
N ILE A 14 43.45 -56.78 -86.98
CA ILE A 14 42.86 -56.30 -85.71
C ILE A 14 42.70 -54.77 -85.75
N ALA A 15 43.65 -54.04 -86.34
CA ALA A 15 43.55 -52.59 -86.50
C ALA A 15 42.42 -52.16 -87.46
N SER A 16 42.19 -52.91 -88.55
CA SER A 16 41.07 -52.64 -89.46
C SER A 16 39.71 -53.03 -88.87
N ALA A 17 39.65 -54.03 -87.99
CA ALA A 17 38.42 -54.41 -87.29
C ALA A 17 38.02 -53.37 -86.23
N ALA A 18 38.99 -52.74 -85.55
CA ALA A 18 38.73 -51.68 -84.58
C ALA A 18 38.23 -50.37 -85.22
N LEU A 19 38.74 -50.01 -86.41
CA LEU A 19 38.30 -48.82 -87.15
C LEU A 19 36.95 -49.00 -87.86
N ALA A 20 36.57 -50.24 -88.22
CA ALA A 20 35.26 -50.52 -88.82
C ALA A 20 34.12 -50.54 -87.78
N LEU A 21 34.41 -50.86 -86.52
CA LEU A 21 33.42 -50.83 -85.42
C LEU A 21 33.13 -49.40 -84.93
N SER A 22 34.01 -48.43 -85.14
CA SER A 22 33.73 -47.01 -84.84
C SER A 22 32.87 -46.30 -85.89
N ALA A 23 32.54 -46.94 -87.02
CA ALA A 23 31.74 -46.36 -88.10
C ALA A 23 30.26 -46.82 -88.11
N PHE A 24 29.82 -47.66 -87.15
CA PHE A 24 28.43 -48.16 -87.10
C PHE A 24 27.73 -47.95 -85.74
N SER A 25 28.13 -46.94 -84.97
CA SER A 25 27.37 -46.52 -83.77
C SER A 25 27.17 -45.01 -83.76
N PHE A 26 26.45 -44.53 -84.77
CA PHE A 26 25.67 -43.31 -84.66
C PHE A 26 24.43 -43.63 -83.82
N SER A 27 24.59 -43.68 -82.49
CA SER A 27 23.47 -43.70 -81.56
C SER A 27 23.78 -42.78 -80.38
N ALA A 28 23.26 -41.56 -80.49
CA ALA A 28 22.92 -40.63 -79.42
C ALA A 28 23.81 -40.67 -78.15
N MET A 29 24.94 -39.95 -78.17
CA MET A 29 25.47 -39.39 -76.93
C MET A 29 24.58 -38.22 -76.50
N PRO A 30 24.04 -38.17 -75.27
CA PRO A 30 23.39 -36.97 -74.78
C PRO A 30 24.46 -35.88 -74.64
N ALA A 31 24.23 -34.76 -75.30
CA ALA A 31 25.08 -33.58 -75.17
C ALA A 31 25.07 -33.10 -73.71
N LEU A 32 26.21 -33.18 -73.02
CA LEU A 32 26.43 -32.35 -71.85
C LEU A 32 26.44 -30.89 -72.32
N LYS A 33 25.33 -30.17 -72.10
CA LYS A 33 25.26 -28.71 -72.26
C LYS A 33 26.04 -28.07 -71.11
N ALA A 34 27.21 -27.52 -71.40
CA ALA A 34 27.80 -26.48 -70.54
C ALA A 34 26.93 -25.22 -70.67
N LYS A 35 26.43 -24.68 -69.55
CA LYS A 35 25.67 -23.42 -69.55
C LYS A 35 26.48 -22.31 -70.22
N THR A 36 25.84 -21.55 -71.08
CA THR A 36 26.47 -20.37 -71.70
C THR A 36 26.63 -19.26 -70.66
N GLN A 37 27.61 -18.36 -70.83
CA GLN A 37 27.86 -17.27 -69.87
C GLN A 37 26.63 -16.37 -69.65
N GLN A 38 25.74 -16.31 -70.65
CA GLN A 38 24.48 -15.60 -70.59
C GLN A 38 23.44 -16.30 -69.69
N GLU A 39 23.33 -17.64 -69.76
CA GLU A 39 22.46 -18.42 -68.85
C GLU A 39 22.91 -18.34 -67.39
N LEU A 40 24.23 -18.25 -67.12
CA LEU A 40 24.75 -18.07 -65.76
C LEU A 40 24.39 -16.68 -65.19
N LEU A 41 24.45 -15.65 -66.02
CA LEU A 41 24.08 -14.27 -65.65
C LEU A 41 22.58 -14.13 -65.38
N GLU A 42 21.73 -14.78 -66.19
CA GLU A 42 20.29 -14.82 -65.96
C GLU A 42 19.92 -15.53 -64.65
N GLU A 43 20.58 -16.66 -64.35
CA GLU A 43 20.39 -17.38 -63.08
C GLU A 43 20.79 -16.54 -61.86
N GLN A 44 21.92 -15.84 -61.91
CA GLN A 44 22.35 -14.92 -60.84
C GLN A 44 21.40 -13.74 -60.65
N LEU A 45 20.74 -13.28 -61.71
CA LEU A 45 19.79 -12.17 -61.66
C LEU A 45 18.49 -12.61 -60.96
N GLU A 46 18.00 -13.80 -61.29
CA GLU A 46 16.84 -14.39 -60.61
C GLU A 46 17.14 -14.75 -59.14
N GLU A 47 18.32 -15.28 -58.83
CA GLU A 47 18.74 -15.50 -57.43
C GLU A 47 18.79 -14.18 -56.64
N ASN A 48 19.36 -13.11 -57.23
CA ASN A 48 19.40 -11.80 -56.58
C ASN A 48 18.00 -11.19 -56.38
N LYS A 49 17.09 -11.33 -57.33
CA LYS A 49 15.69 -10.90 -57.15
C LYS A 49 15.02 -11.63 -56.00
N ALA A 50 15.12 -12.97 -55.97
CA ALA A 50 14.56 -13.77 -54.89
C ALA A 50 15.12 -13.35 -53.53
N ARG A 51 16.43 -13.05 -53.47
CA ARG A 51 17.09 -12.55 -52.26
C ARG A 51 16.62 -11.15 -51.86
N GLN A 52 16.37 -10.27 -52.82
CA GLN A 52 15.79 -8.94 -52.56
C GLN A 52 14.36 -9.05 -52.01
N GLU A 53 13.53 -9.92 -52.58
CA GLU A 53 12.16 -10.17 -52.08
C GLU A 53 12.17 -10.74 -50.65
N GLU A 54 13.07 -11.69 -50.36
CA GLU A 54 13.25 -12.23 -49.01
C GLU A 54 13.69 -11.14 -48.01
N LEU A 55 14.65 -10.29 -48.41
CA LEU A 55 15.14 -9.19 -47.58
C LEU A 55 14.04 -8.14 -47.34
N GLU A 56 13.26 -7.78 -48.35
CA GLU A 56 12.14 -6.83 -48.22
C GLU A 56 11.08 -7.38 -47.24
N SER A 57 10.76 -8.67 -47.33
CA SER A 57 9.86 -9.35 -46.40
C SER A 57 10.37 -9.32 -44.95
N LYS A 58 11.67 -9.59 -44.74
CA LYS A 58 12.32 -9.50 -43.42
C LYS A 58 12.31 -8.07 -42.87
N ILE A 59 12.59 -7.06 -43.70
CA ILE A 59 12.54 -5.65 -43.32
C ILE A 59 11.12 -5.25 -42.91
N SER A 60 10.11 -5.67 -43.67
CA SER A 60 8.71 -5.40 -43.35
C SER A 60 8.28 -6.02 -42.01
N SER A 61 8.69 -7.27 -41.77
CA SER A 61 8.41 -7.95 -40.49
C SER A 61 9.12 -7.25 -39.32
N ALA A 62 10.41 -6.91 -39.46
CA ALA A 62 11.15 -6.17 -38.44
C ALA A 62 10.55 -4.80 -38.14
N ARG A 63 10.02 -4.08 -39.15
CA ARG A 63 9.30 -2.81 -38.95
C ARG A 63 8.02 -3.00 -38.13
N ASN A 64 7.24 -4.05 -38.41
CA ASN A 64 6.05 -4.35 -37.63
C ASN A 64 6.39 -4.69 -36.18
N ASP A 65 7.44 -5.46 -35.94
CA ASP A 65 7.89 -5.79 -34.58
C ASP A 65 8.38 -4.56 -33.82
N ILE A 66 9.09 -3.64 -34.48
CA ILE A 66 9.48 -2.35 -33.89
C ILE A 66 8.24 -1.53 -33.51
N SER A 67 7.22 -1.48 -34.38
CA SER A 67 5.97 -0.78 -34.08
C SER A 67 5.28 -1.34 -32.84
N ARG A 68 5.15 -2.68 -32.77
CA ARG A 68 4.58 -3.37 -31.60
C ARG A 68 5.38 -3.12 -30.33
N GLN A 69 6.71 -3.14 -30.42
CA GLN A 69 7.57 -2.87 -29.28
C GLN A 69 7.43 -1.44 -28.78
N LYS A 70 7.21 -0.48 -29.70
CA LYS A 70 6.97 0.92 -29.34
C LYS A 70 5.62 1.11 -28.64
N GLU A 71 4.55 0.51 -29.15
CA GLU A 71 3.23 0.52 -28.49
C GLU A 71 3.29 -0.15 -27.11
N TYR A 72 4.04 -1.24 -26.99
CA TYR A 72 4.27 -1.91 -25.71
C TYR A 72 5.05 -1.04 -24.72
N GLN A 73 6.07 -0.31 -25.20
CA GLN A 73 6.81 0.64 -24.38
C GLN A 73 5.90 1.78 -23.89
N GLU A 74 5.11 2.38 -24.79
CA GLU A 74 4.14 3.43 -24.44
C GLU A 74 3.15 2.93 -23.37
N SER A 75 2.67 1.68 -23.49
CA SER A 75 1.79 1.06 -22.49
C SER A 75 2.46 0.82 -21.13
N ILE A 76 3.77 0.55 -21.11
CA ILE A 76 4.54 0.45 -19.87
C ILE A 76 4.73 1.82 -19.25
N ASP A 77 5.06 2.84 -20.04
CA ASP A 77 5.25 4.21 -19.56
C ASP A 77 3.95 4.76 -18.94
N GLU A 78 2.80 4.48 -19.55
CA GLU A 78 1.48 4.79 -18.98
C GLU A 78 1.23 4.08 -17.64
N GLN A 79 1.57 2.79 -17.54
CA GLN A 79 1.45 2.04 -16.28
C GLN A 79 2.38 2.59 -15.19
N ILE A 80 3.60 2.99 -15.55
CA ILE A 80 4.54 3.62 -14.62
C ILE A 80 3.95 4.93 -14.11
N ALA A 81 3.49 5.81 -15.00
CA ALA A 81 2.88 7.09 -14.62
C ALA A 81 1.66 6.90 -13.69
N ALA A 82 0.78 5.96 -14.01
CA ALA A 82 -0.38 5.63 -13.17
C ALA A 82 0.05 5.10 -11.79
N THR A 83 1.10 4.28 -11.74
CA THR A 83 1.65 3.75 -10.48
C THR A 83 2.29 4.86 -9.65
N GLU A 84 3.02 5.79 -10.28
CA GLU A 84 3.61 6.94 -9.60
C GLU A 84 2.54 7.87 -9.01
N GLU A 85 1.45 8.13 -9.74
CA GLU A 85 0.32 8.91 -9.23
C GLU A 85 -0.37 8.21 -8.05
N TYR A 86 -0.54 6.89 -8.13
CA TYR A 86 -1.08 6.09 -7.03
C TYR A 86 -0.19 6.16 -5.79
N ILE A 87 1.14 6.01 -5.95
CA ILE A 87 2.11 6.15 -4.85
C ILE A 87 2.04 7.56 -4.24
N ARG A 88 1.95 8.61 -5.06
CA ARG A 88 1.83 9.99 -4.58
C ARG A 88 0.57 10.18 -3.75
N THR A 89 -0.55 9.63 -4.20
CA THR A 89 -1.83 9.67 -3.49
C THR A 89 -1.73 8.95 -2.14
N LEU A 90 -1.15 7.75 -2.13
CA LEU A 90 -0.93 7.01 -0.87
C LEU A 90 -0.02 7.77 0.09
N THR A 91 1.04 8.40 -0.42
CA THR A 91 1.97 9.21 0.40
C THR A 91 1.26 10.39 1.05
N GLN A 92 0.37 11.07 0.30
CA GLN A 92 -0.45 12.16 0.86
C GLN A 92 -1.42 11.65 1.92
N LEU A 93 -2.06 10.50 1.69
CA LEU A 93 -2.99 9.90 2.64
C LEU A 93 -2.29 9.48 3.94
N ILE A 94 -1.07 8.93 3.85
CA ILE A 94 -0.26 8.60 5.02
C ILE A 94 0.05 9.87 5.83
N ALA A 95 0.50 10.94 5.16
CA ALA A 95 0.79 12.20 5.85
C ALA A 95 -0.45 12.81 6.53
N ASP A 96 -1.63 12.68 5.92
CA ASP A 96 -2.89 13.13 6.52
C ASP A 96 -3.27 12.29 7.75
N TYR A 97 -3.10 10.97 7.67
CA TYR A 97 -3.33 10.10 8.83
C TYR A 97 -2.33 10.36 9.97
N ASP A 98 -1.07 10.63 9.67
CA ASP A 98 -0.07 10.97 10.68
C ASP A 98 -0.46 12.25 11.45
N LEU A 99 -0.97 13.27 10.75
CA LEU A 99 -1.48 14.49 11.38
C LEU A 99 -2.71 14.23 12.27
N GLN A 100 -3.63 13.39 11.81
CA GLN A 100 -4.81 13.01 12.60
C GLN A 100 -4.42 12.23 13.87
N ILE A 101 -3.40 11.38 13.78
CA ILE A 101 -2.87 10.66 14.94
C ILE A 101 -2.27 11.64 15.94
N GLU A 102 -1.47 12.60 15.49
CA GLU A 102 -0.87 13.63 16.36
C GLU A 102 -1.94 14.47 17.08
N GLU A 103 -3.01 14.85 16.39
CA GLU A 103 -4.15 15.58 16.99
C GLU A 103 -4.90 14.74 18.03
N LEU A 104 -5.13 13.45 17.74
CA LEU A 104 -5.78 12.53 18.67
C LEU A 104 -4.92 12.28 19.91
N ASP A 105 -3.61 12.08 19.74
CA ASP A 105 -2.67 11.92 20.85
C ASP A 105 -2.67 13.16 21.75
N GLY A 106 -2.67 14.37 21.15
CA GLY A 106 -2.82 15.62 21.89
C GLY A 106 -4.13 15.69 22.69
N SER A 107 -5.24 15.30 22.06
CA SER A 107 -6.56 15.27 22.70
C SER A 107 -6.65 14.25 23.84
N ILE A 108 -5.94 13.12 23.73
CA ILE A 108 -5.85 12.11 24.78
C ILE A 108 -5.11 12.69 25.98
N LEU A 109 -3.95 13.32 25.77
CA LEU A 109 -3.17 13.94 26.84
C LEU A 109 -3.95 15.01 27.60
N GLU A 110 -4.70 15.87 26.88
CA GLU A 110 -5.57 16.87 27.51
C GLU A 110 -6.64 16.21 28.37
N LYS A 111 -7.32 15.18 27.86
CA LYS A 111 -8.34 14.44 28.63
C LYS A 111 -7.78 13.71 29.83
N GLU A 112 -6.59 13.13 29.73
CA GLU A 112 -5.91 12.49 30.86
C GLU A 112 -5.61 13.51 31.96
N ALA A 113 -5.15 14.71 31.60
CA ALA A 113 -4.94 15.80 32.55
C ALA A 113 -6.24 16.29 33.19
N ASP A 114 -7.32 16.43 32.42
CA ASP A 114 -8.65 16.78 32.94
C ASP A 114 -9.18 15.73 33.92
N ILE A 115 -8.98 14.44 33.64
CA ILE A 115 -9.35 13.34 34.53
C ILE A 115 -8.56 13.42 35.84
N GLU A 116 -7.24 13.63 35.77
CA GLU A 116 -6.40 13.77 36.97
C GLU A 116 -6.83 14.96 37.82
N ALA A 117 -7.10 16.11 37.20
CA ALA A 117 -7.59 17.30 37.89
C ALA A 117 -8.96 17.06 38.53
N THR A 118 -9.88 16.40 37.83
CA THR A 118 -11.21 16.06 38.36
C THR A 118 -11.11 15.08 39.52
N GLN A 119 -10.22 14.08 39.43
CA GLN A 119 -10.02 13.12 40.53
C GLN A 119 -9.46 13.81 41.77
N ALA A 120 -8.53 14.76 41.61
CA ALA A 120 -8.01 15.54 42.72
C ALA A 120 -9.10 16.39 43.40
N GLN A 121 -10.03 16.96 42.61
CA GLN A 121 -11.18 17.69 43.14
C GLN A 121 -12.13 16.78 43.92
N ILE A 122 -12.43 15.59 43.40
CA ILE A 122 -13.25 14.59 44.09
C ILE A 122 -12.61 14.20 45.42
N ASP A 123 -11.30 13.92 45.42
CA ASP A 123 -10.58 13.54 46.65
C ASP A 123 -10.62 14.67 47.70
N GLU A 124 -10.54 15.93 47.27
CA GLU A 124 -10.67 17.10 48.16
C GLU A 124 -12.09 17.24 48.73
N GLU A 125 -13.12 17.13 47.88
CA GLU A 125 -14.53 17.18 48.28
C GLU A 125 -14.88 16.03 49.25
N GLU A 126 -14.40 14.82 49.01
CA GLU A 126 -14.62 13.68 49.91
C GLU A 126 -14.04 13.94 51.32
N LEU A 127 -12.85 14.55 51.40
CA LEU A 127 -12.24 14.93 52.66
C LEU A 127 -13.03 16.03 53.38
N GLU A 128 -13.53 17.01 52.63
CA GLU A 128 -14.36 18.09 53.17
C GLU A 128 -15.68 17.54 53.73
N ILE A 129 -16.37 16.68 52.97
CA ILE A 129 -17.60 16.00 53.39
C ILE A 129 -17.35 15.18 54.64
N ALA A 130 -16.29 14.36 54.68
CA ALA A 130 -15.97 13.54 55.85
C ALA A 130 -15.70 14.41 57.09
N HIS A 131 -15.02 15.53 56.93
CA HIS A 131 -14.80 16.51 57.98
C HIS A 131 -16.11 17.14 58.47
N ASN A 132 -16.98 17.57 57.55
CA ASN A 132 -18.26 18.19 57.84
C ASN A 132 -19.23 17.22 58.52
N ILE A 133 -19.28 15.95 58.09
CA ILE A 133 -20.03 14.89 58.78
C ILE A 133 -19.54 14.74 60.23
N SER A 134 -18.23 14.74 60.48
CA SER A 134 -17.70 14.66 61.85
C SER A 134 -18.11 15.84 62.73
N ILE A 135 -18.18 17.06 62.17
CA ILE A 135 -18.71 18.23 62.88
C ILE A 135 -20.20 18.03 63.18
N TYR A 136 -20.97 17.59 62.19
CA TYR A 136 -22.41 17.35 62.33
C TYR A 136 -22.72 16.33 63.43
N GLU A 137 -22.00 15.21 63.46
CA GLU A 137 -22.15 14.17 64.48
C GLU A 137 -21.89 14.72 65.91
N LYS A 138 -20.86 15.57 66.06
CA LYS A 138 -20.55 16.22 67.34
C LYS A 138 -21.67 17.17 67.77
N GLN A 139 -22.25 17.92 66.84
CA GLN A 139 -23.36 18.82 67.11
C GLN A 139 -24.62 18.04 67.52
N LEU A 140 -24.99 16.98 66.79
CA LEU A 140 -26.10 16.09 67.13
C LEU A 140 -25.92 15.49 68.54
N ARG A 141 -24.72 15.03 68.86
CA ARG A 141 -24.39 14.52 70.19
C ARG A 141 -24.53 15.60 71.27
N ALA A 142 -24.07 16.82 71.01
CA ALA A 142 -24.20 17.93 71.95
C ALA A 142 -25.67 18.30 72.21
N MET A 143 -26.52 18.32 71.17
CA MET A 143 -27.97 18.51 71.30
C MET A 143 -28.60 17.39 72.14
N TYR A 144 -28.21 16.14 71.90
CA TYR A 144 -28.72 14.99 72.66
C TYR A 144 -28.30 15.02 74.14
N ILE A 145 -27.04 15.33 74.44
CA ILE A 145 -26.53 15.42 75.82
C ILE A 145 -27.16 16.60 76.58
N SER A 146 -27.43 17.69 75.88
CA SER A 146 -28.16 18.85 76.42
C SER A 146 -29.66 18.55 76.61
N GLY A 147 -30.11 17.31 76.35
CA GLY A 147 -31.47 16.79 76.26
C GLY A 147 -32.32 16.84 77.53
N ASN A 148 -32.30 17.96 78.24
CA ASN A 148 -33.26 18.27 79.29
C ASN A 148 -33.52 19.77 79.46
N ASP A 149 -32.70 20.66 78.90
CA ASP A 149 -33.00 22.09 78.82
C ASP A 149 -33.71 22.39 77.50
N SER A 150 -35.05 22.42 77.56
CA SER A 150 -35.89 22.85 76.44
C SER A 150 -35.48 24.24 75.95
N VAL A 151 -35.59 24.53 74.65
CA VAL A 151 -35.52 25.92 74.13
C VAL A 151 -36.44 26.84 74.92
N ALA A 152 -37.57 26.31 75.42
CA ALA A 152 -38.45 27.02 76.33
C ALA A 152 -37.79 27.30 77.69
N SER A 153 -36.98 26.43 78.29
CA SER A 153 -36.29 26.72 79.56
C SER A 153 -35.22 27.81 79.40
N VAL A 154 -34.52 27.84 78.27
CA VAL A 154 -33.54 28.90 77.93
C VAL A 154 -34.22 30.27 77.82
N ILE A 155 -35.37 30.32 77.13
CA ILE A 155 -36.19 31.53 76.93
C ILE A 155 -36.90 31.95 78.22
N LEU A 156 -37.43 31.00 79.01
CA LEU A 156 -38.13 31.25 80.28
C LEU A 156 -37.17 31.63 81.42
N GLY A 157 -35.90 31.27 81.34
CA GLY A 157 -34.83 31.72 82.25
C GLY A 157 -34.22 33.08 81.90
N ALA A 158 -34.89 33.90 81.08
CA ALA A 158 -34.43 35.25 80.73
C ALA A 158 -34.71 36.25 81.87
N ASN A 159 -33.74 37.15 82.14
CA ASN A 159 -33.82 38.12 83.24
C ASN A 159 -34.62 39.39 82.88
N SER A 160 -34.92 39.61 81.60
CA SER A 160 -35.70 40.74 81.10
C SER A 160 -36.31 40.44 79.72
N PHE A 161 -37.28 41.24 79.27
CA PHE A 161 -37.88 41.11 77.94
C PHE A 161 -36.86 41.26 76.80
N PHE A 162 -35.87 42.14 76.98
CA PHE A 162 -34.79 42.30 76.01
C PHE A 162 -33.86 41.07 75.97
N ASP A 163 -33.53 40.51 77.14
CA ASP A 163 -32.76 39.26 77.25
C ASP A 163 -33.49 38.07 76.60
N MET A 164 -34.82 38.02 76.73
CA MET A 164 -35.67 37.03 76.06
C MET A 164 -35.58 37.14 74.52
N LEU A 165 -35.69 38.35 73.96
CA LEU A 165 -35.57 38.59 72.52
C LEU A 165 -34.18 38.23 71.99
N MET A 166 -33.12 38.57 72.74
CA MET A 166 -31.74 38.22 72.38
C MET A 166 -31.52 36.70 72.36
N LYS A 167 -32.05 35.98 73.36
CA LYS A 167 -31.97 34.50 73.40
C LYS A 167 -32.77 33.85 72.28
N LEU A 168 -33.94 34.39 71.93
CA LEU A 168 -34.74 33.95 70.77
C LEU A 168 -33.98 34.13 69.45
N GLU A 169 -33.39 35.30 69.24
CA GLU A 169 -32.58 35.59 68.04
C GLU A 169 -31.35 34.67 67.97
N MET A 170 -30.69 34.39 69.11
CA MET A 170 -29.55 33.47 69.16
C MET A 170 -29.96 32.04 68.77
N VAL A 171 -31.05 31.53 69.34
CA VAL A 171 -31.58 30.19 69.00
C VAL A 171 -31.94 30.12 67.53
N LYS A 172 -32.58 31.16 66.98
CA LYS A 172 -32.93 31.23 65.56
C LYS A 172 -31.68 31.18 64.68
N ARG A 173 -30.66 31.99 64.97
CA ARG A 173 -29.40 32.00 64.19
C ARG A 173 -28.66 30.67 64.23
N VAL A 174 -28.68 29.97 65.36
CA VAL A 174 -28.07 28.64 65.47
C VAL A 174 -28.86 27.60 64.67
N ALA A 175 -30.20 27.68 64.68
CA ALA A 175 -31.04 26.81 63.86
C ALA A 175 -30.84 27.07 62.35
N ASP A 176 -30.80 28.33 61.94
CA ASP A 176 -30.56 28.73 60.55
C ASP A 176 -29.16 28.26 60.10
N ALA A 177 -28.12 28.51 60.89
CA ALA A 177 -26.75 28.06 60.58
C ALA A 177 -26.61 26.53 60.50
N ASN A 178 -27.35 25.77 61.31
CA ASN A 178 -27.37 24.31 61.22
C ASN A 178 -28.10 23.82 59.97
N ASN A 179 -29.18 24.49 59.55
CA ASN A 179 -29.87 24.14 58.30
C ASN A 179 -28.97 24.42 57.09
N ASP A 180 -28.36 25.61 57.03
CA ASP A 180 -27.42 25.97 55.95
C ASP A 180 -26.24 24.99 55.87
N PHE A 181 -25.76 24.52 57.03
CA PHE A 181 -24.70 23.50 57.10
C PHE A 181 -25.14 22.13 56.61
N ILE A 182 -26.38 21.70 56.91
CA ILE A 182 -26.93 20.45 56.39
C ILE A 182 -27.15 20.53 54.88
N ASP A 183 -27.64 21.66 54.38
CA ASP A 183 -27.88 21.86 52.95
C ASP A 183 -26.55 21.76 52.16
N HIS A 184 -25.47 22.37 52.67
CA HIS A 184 -24.12 22.25 52.09
C HIS A 184 -23.50 20.83 52.21
N LEU A 185 -24.05 19.96 53.04
CA LEU A 185 -23.62 18.57 53.20
C LEU A 185 -24.34 17.62 52.23
N VAL A 186 -25.47 18.03 51.68
CA VAL A 186 -26.38 17.22 50.86
C VAL A 186 -26.33 17.61 49.37
N ASP A 187 -25.96 18.86 49.07
CA ASP A 187 -25.61 19.35 47.73
C ASP A 187 -24.21 18.86 47.28
#